data_AF-A0A382K083-F1
#
_entry.id   AF-A0A382K083-F1
#
_cell.length_a   1.000
_cell.length_b   1.000
_cell.length_c   1.000
_cell.angle_alpha   90.00
_cell.angle_beta   90.00
_cell.angle_gamma   90.00
#
_symmetry.space_group_name_H-M   'P 1'
#
loop_
_entity.id
_entity.type
_entity.pdbx_description
1 polymer ?
#
loop_
_entity_poly.entity_id
_entity_poly.type
_entity_poly.pdbx_seq_one_letter_code
_entity_poly.pdbx_strand_id
1 'polypeptide(L)'
;MLVYGGSKSTQLNRLNQTVRHLLTVTLSFGVLLALNGSSGTFGELIFMAHILSATGFLISFFVLEKVKISILLRYGAGVITIFSVLVSANVLVGYIKKNNVASEKTDFFPSPAQTVSQTYLDHASINQSFRCGTSGCHPDIYSQWQQSAHRLSSFNNPFYTGSVDYLLASSDSTAVRWCAGCHDPVMLHTGLLKGKPDKNSPEAHAGITCEVCHNIVVKPDISGNGKYIIGEPDDYPFSRSTGLLSKVNNMLIRVDPRAHKKNMLKPFHSKSEYCLTCHKVSLDTPINHYRWLRGQDEYDA
;
A
#
# COMPACT_ATOMS: atom_id res chain seq x y z
N MET A 1 64.68 12.20 7.28
CA MET A 1 65.28 11.11 6.51
C MET A 1 64.56 9.82 6.89
N LEU A 2 63.87 9.20 5.90
CA LEU A 2 63.34 7.82 5.86
C LEU A 2 62.21 7.46 6.85
N VAL A 3 60.94 7.68 6.47
CA VAL A 3 60.01 6.74 5.78
C VAL A 3 59.60 5.54 6.65
N TYR A 4 58.33 5.52 7.08
CA TYR A 4 57.50 4.32 6.97
C TYR A 4 56.03 4.74 6.77
N GLY A 5 55.66 4.92 5.50
CA GLY A 5 54.28 4.98 5.06
C GLY A 5 53.68 3.58 5.06
N GLY A 6 52.81 3.28 6.03
CA GLY A 6 51.94 2.11 6.01
C GLY A 6 50.57 2.50 5.47
N SER A 7 50.40 2.42 4.15
CA SER A 7 49.11 2.57 3.48
C SER A 7 48.08 1.61 4.08
N LYS A 8 46.93 2.12 4.53
CA LYS A 8 45.72 1.34 4.84
C LYS A 8 45.04 0.78 3.57
N SER A 9 45.77 0.59 2.48
CA SER A 9 45.39 -0.33 1.41
C SER A 9 46.03 -1.68 1.75
N THR A 10 45.36 -2.73 2.23
CA THR A 10 44.32 -3.46 1.51
C THR A 10 44.08 -4.80 2.21
N GLN A 11 42.91 -5.02 2.82
CA GLN A 11 42.45 -6.39 3.09
C GLN A 11 41.80 -7.01 1.85
N LEU A 12 41.10 -6.21 1.04
CA LEU A 12 40.47 -6.66 -0.21
C LEU A 12 41.47 -7.10 -1.28
N ASN A 13 42.64 -6.44 -1.44
CA ASN A 13 43.62 -6.89 -2.45
C ASN A 13 44.32 -8.22 -2.08
N ARG A 14 44.12 -8.74 -0.86
CA ARG A 14 44.63 -10.05 -0.46
C ARG A 14 43.74 -11.20 -0.93
N LEU A 15 42.48 -10.91 -1.29
CA LEU A 15 41.57 -11.90 -1.86
C LEU A 15 42.00 -12.25 -3.28
N ASN A 16 41.73 -13.50 -3.66
CA ASN A 16 41.87 -14.02 -4.99
C ASN A 16 41.18 -13.11 -6.01
N GLN A 17 41.84 -12.89 -7.15
CA GLN A 17 41.34 -11.98 -8.19
C GLN A 17 39.92 -12.35 -8.66
N THR A 18 39.63 -13.63 -8.85
CA THR A 18 38.30 -14.13 -9.25
C THR A 18 37.24 -13.80 -8.20
N VAL A 19 37.56 -13.99 -6.92
CA VAL A 19 36.67 -13.67 -5.80
C VAL A 19 36.32 -12.18 -5.79
N ARG A 20 37.32 -11.30 -6.00
CA ARG A 20 37.09 -9.85 -6.08
C ARG A 20 36.19 -9.47 -7.25
N HIS A 21 36.41 -10.05 -8.43
CA HIS A 21 35.55 -9.78 -9.59
C HIS A 21 34.11 -10.22 -9.36
N LEU A 22 33.90 -11.43 -8.84
CA LEU A 22 32.56 -11.94 -8.54
C LEU A 22 31.86 -11.12 -7.45
N LEU A 23 32.59 -10.66 -6.43
CA LEU A 23 32.05 -9.75 -5.42
C LEU A 23 31.57 -8.44 -6.06
N THR A 24 32.40 -7.82 -6.90
CA THR A 24 32.03 -6.58 -7.60
C THR A 24 30.80 -6.78 -8.47
N VAL A 25 30.77 -7.84 -9.29
CA VAL A 25 29.62 -8.17 -10.15
C VAL A 25 28.35 -8.38 -9.33
N THR A 26 28.44 -9.16 -8.24
CA THR A 26 27.30 -9.41 -7.34
C THR A 26 26.76 -8.12 -6.74
N LEU A 27 27.65 -7.26 -6.24
CA LEU A 27 27.28 -5.95 -5.67
C LEU A 27 26.66 -5.04 -6.72
N SER A 28 27.22 -4.99 -7.94
CA SER A 28 26.67 -4.21 -9.05
C SER A 28 25.25 -4.65 -9.40
N PHE A 29 24.99 -5.95 -9.55
CA PHE A 29 23.63 -6.45 -9.79
C PHE A 29 22.71 -6.21 -8.58
N GLY A 30 23.22 -6.30 -7.36
CA GLY A 30 22.45 -6.00 -6.15
C GLY A 30 22.00 -4.54 -6.08
N VAL A 31 22.89 -3.60 -6.45
CA VAL A 31 22.56 -2.17 -6.56
C VAL A 31 21.54 -1.94 -7.68
N LEU A 32 21.73 -2.56 -8.85
CA LEU A 32 20.77 -2.46 -9.95
C LEU A 32 19.39 -2.99 -9.54
N LEU A 33 19.32 -4.11 -8.81
CA LEU A 33 18.08 -4.68 -8.32
C LEU A 33 17.41 -3.76 -7.29
N ALA A 34 18.17 -3.15 -6.37
CA ALA A 34 17.62 -2.23 -5.37
C ALA A 34 17.00 -0.97 -6.00
N LEU A 35 17.56 -0.51 -7.12
CA LEU A 35 17.10 0.68 -7.84
C LEU A 35 15.90 0.37 -8.77
N ASN A 36 15.92 -0.77 -9.47
CA ASN A 36 14.96 -1.09 -10.53
C ASN A 36 13.87 -2.08 -10.11
N GLY A 37 14.07 -2.84 -9.02
CA GLY A 37 13.21 -3.95 -8.63
C GLY A 37 13.32 -5.17 -9.55
N SER A 38 12.58 -6.23 -9.21
CA SER A 38 12.59 -7.52 -9.92
C SER A 38 11.46 -7.65 -10.95
N SER A 39 10.56 -6.68 -11.07
CA SER A 39 9.41 -6.75 -11.97
C SER A 39 9.76 -6.53 -13.43
N GLY A 40 9.13 -7.31 -14.32
CA GLY A 40 9.29 -7.19 -15.77
C GLY A 40 10.54 -7.88 -16.29
N THR A 41 10.66 -8.00 -17.61
CA THR A 41 11.74 -8.79 -18.25
C THR A 41 13.14 -8.35 -17.82
N PHE A 42 13.39 -7.04 -17.76
CA PHE A 42 14.67 -6.51 -17.32
C PHE A 42 14.96 -6.76 -15.84
N GLY A 43 13.97 -6.54 -14.96
CA GLY A 43 14.11 -6.80 -13.53
C GLY A 43 14.35 -8.27 -13.22
N GLU A 44 13.65 -9.17 -13.91
CA GLU A 44 13.82 -10.62 -13.80
C GLU A 44 15.23 -11.06 -14.23
N LEU A 45 15.76 -10.49 -15.32
CA LEU A 45 17.14 -10.75 -15.77
C LEU A 45 18.18 -10.27 -14.75
N ILE A 46 18.04 -9.06 -14.21
CA ILE A 46 18.94 -8.55 -13.16
C ILE A 46 18.87 -9.45 -11.92
N PHE A 47 17.66 -9.83 -11.50
CA PHE A 47 17.48 -10.71 -10.34
C PHE A 47 18.19 -12.05 -10.56
N MET A 48 18.01 -12.68 -11.71
CA MET A 48 18.69 -13.94 -12.05
C MET A 48 20.21 -13.77 -12.10
N ALA A 49 20.70 -12.69 -12.71
CA ALA A 49 22.12 -12.38 -12.75
C ALA A 49 22.70 -12.16 -11.34
N HIS A 50 21.96 -11.51 -10.44
CA HIS A 50 22.35 -11.34 -9.04
C HIS A 50 22.45 -12.70 -8.31
N ILE A 51 21.45 -13.57 -8.45
CA ILE A 51 21.46 -14.89 -7.81
C ILE A 51 22.61 -15.76 -8.31
N LEU A 52 22.85 -15.79 -9.63
CA LEU A 52 23.94 -16.57 -10.22
C LEU A 52 25.32 -16.04 -9.80
N SER A 53 25.52 -14.71 -9.84
CA SER A 53 26.78 -14.10 -9.41
C SER A 53 27.04 -14.25 -7.91
N ALA A 54 26.02 -14.09 -7.07
CA ALA A 54 26.12 -14.31 -5.63
C ALA A 54 26.49 -15.76 -5.29
N THR A 55 25.85 -16.73 -5.95
CA THR A 55 26.15 -18.15 -5.79
C THR A 55 27.58 -18.46 -6.23
N GLY A 56 27.98 -17.96 -7.39
CA GLY A 56 29.35 -18.10 -7.90
C GLY A 56 30.40 -17.45 -6.98
N PHE A 57 30.10 -16.26 -6.44
CA PHE A 57 30.94 -15.57 -5.46
C PHE A 57 31.12 -16.41 -4.21
N LEU A 58 30.04 -16.90 -3.61
CA LEU A 58 30.09 -17.71 -2.40
C LEU A 58 30.93 -18.97 -2.63
N ILE A 59 30.64 -19.74 -3.69
CA ILE A 59 31.40 -20.96 -4.01
C ILE A 59 32.88 -20.64 -4.19
N SER A 60 33.20 -19.61 -4.99
CA SER A 60 34.58 -19.21 -5.27
C SER A 60 35.31 -18.72 -4.02
N PHE A 61 34.63 -17.98 -3.15
CA PHE A 61 35.19 -17.51 -1.88
C PHE A 61 35.60 -18.68 -0.99
N PHE A 62 34.72 -19.68 -0.79
CA PHE A 62 35.04 -20.83 0.06
C PHE A 62 36.13 -21.74 -0.53
N VAL A 63 36.12 -21.95 -1.85
CA VAL A 63 37.12 -22.80 -2.52
C VAL A 63 38.48 -22.12 -2.57
N LEU A 64 38.55 -20.86 -3.02
CA LEU A 64 39.81 -20.18 -3.30
C LEU A 64 40.46 -19.58 -2.05
N GLU A 65 39.66 -19.12 -1.08
CA GLU A 65 40.18 -18.60 0.20
C GLU A 65 40.29 -19.70 1.27
N LYS A 66 39.94 -20.96 0.93
CA LYS A 66 40.00 -22.13 1.83
C LYS A 66 39.28 -21.91 3.17
N VAL A 67 38.20 -21.14 3.15
CA VAL A 67 37.40 -20.84 4.35
C VAL A 67 36.59 -22.09 4.72
N LYS A 68 36.51 -22.42 6.01
CA LYS A 68 35.72 -23.56 6.47
C LYS A 68 34.23 -23.28 6.26
N ILE A 69 33.51 -24.23 5.65
CA ILE A 69 32.06 -24.10 5.40
C ILE A 69 31.23 -23.94 6.68
N SER A 70 31.73 -24.43 7.83
CA SER A 70 31.10 -24.23 9.13
C SER A 70 30.98 -22.75 9.52
N ILE A 71 31.87 -21.89 9.00
CA ILE A 71 31.81 -20.45 9.19
C ILE A 71 30.59 -19.88 8.44
N LEU A 72 30.38 -20.28 7.18
CA LEU A 72 29.19 -19.87 6.41
C LEU A 72 27.91 -20.26 7.14
N LEU A 73 27.82 -21.50 7.59
CA LEU A 73 26.63 -22.02 8.27
C LEU A 73 26.37 -21.25 9.56
N ARG A 74 27.40 -20.94 10.35
CA ARG A 74 27.26 -20.21 11.60
C ARG A 74 26.77 -18.77 11.39
N TYR A 75 27.41 -18.02 10.48
CA TYR A 75 27.02 -16.63 10.22
C TYR A 75 25.70 -16.56 9.44
N GLY A 76 25.48 -17.46 8.47
CA GLY A 76 24.23 -17.59 7.74
C GLY A 76 23.06 -17.90 8.66
N ALA A 77 23.21 -18.88 9.57
CA ALA A 77 22.20 -19.18 10.59
C ALA A 77 21.94 -17.98 11.51
N GLY A 78 23.00 -17.25 11.92
CA GLY A 78 22.87 -16.04 12.72
C GLY A 78 22.03 -14.96 12.02
N VAL A 79 22.32 -14.66 10.75
CA VAL A 79 21.57 -13.67 9.96
C VAL A 79 20.12 -14.10 9.76
N ILE A 80 19.88 -15.37 9.40
CA ILE A 80 18.52 -15.91 9.22
C ILE A 80 17.73 -15.81 10.53
N THR A 81 18.36 -16.14 11.66
CA THR A 81 17.70 -16.08 12.98
C THR A 81 17.32 -14.65 13.33
N ILE A 82 18.24 -13.69 13.19
CA ILE A 82 17.97 -12.27 13.46
C ILE A 82 16.85 -11.75 12.56
N PHE A 83 16.92 -12.03 11.26
CA PHE A 83 15.89 -11.60 10.31
C PHE A 83 14.52 -12.20 10.64
N SER A 84 14.48 -13.50 10.94
CA SER A 84 13.24 -14.20 11.31
C SER A 84 12.63 -13.64 12.60
N VAL A 85 13.44 -13.32 13.61
CA VAL A 85 12.98 -12.70 14.86
C VAL A 85 12.41 -11.30 14.59
N LEU A 86 13.10 -10.48 13.80
CA LEU A 86 12.62 -9.12 13.46
C LEU A 86 11.31 -9.14 12.69
N VAL A 87 11.18 -10.01 11.69
CA VAL A 87 9.94 -10.17 10.91
C VAL A 87 8.83 -10.71 11.80
N SER A 88 9.10 -11.73 12.61
CA SER A 88 8.11 -12.31 13.53
C SER A 88 7.62 -11.30 14.56
N ALA A 89 8.54 -10.51 15.12
CA ALA A 89 8.18 -9.44 16.05
C ALA A 89 7.31 -8.36 15.36
N ASN A 90 7.64 -7.96 14.13
CA ASN A 90 6.84 -6.99 13.39
C ASN A 90 5.43 -7.51 13.07
N VAL A 91 5.33 -8.76 12.60
CA VAL A 91 4.05 -9.43 12.34
C VAL A 91 3.23 -9.56 13.62
N LEU A 92 3.86 -9.95 14.73
CA LEU A 92 3.20 -10.06 16.03
C LEU A 92 2.68 -8.70 16.51
N VAL A 93 3.46 -7.63 16.39
CA VAL A 93 3.02 -6.26 16.73
C VAL A 93 1.82 -5.85 15.87
N GLY A 94 1.85 -6.14 14.56
CA GLY A 94 0.73 -5.88 13.67
C GLY A 94 -0.54 -6.64 14.08
N TYR A 95 -0.39 -7.93 14.40
CA TYR A 95 -1.49 -8.78 14.87
C TYR A 95 -2.07 -8.29 16.20
N ILE A 96 -1.24 -7.97 17.19
CA ILE A 96 -1.67 -7.43 18.48
C ILE A 96 -2.40 -6.10 18.29
N LYS A 97 -1.86 -5.18 17.47
CA LYS A 97 -2.51 -3.89 17.20
C LYS A 97 -3.88 -4.09 16.58
N LYS A 98 -4.03 -5.00 15.61
CA LYS A 98 -5.30 -5.30 14.96
C LYS A 98 -6.35 -5.85 15.93
N ASN A 99 -5.95 -6.71 16.87
CA ASN A 99 -6.89 -7.33 17.82
C ASN A 99 -7.20 -6.46 19.05
N ASN A 100 -6.34 -5.50 19.40
CA ASN A 100 -6.57 -4.59 20.52
C ASN A 100 -7.50 -3.42 20.19
N VAL A 101 -7.89 -3.24 18.92
CA VAL A 101 -8.93 -2.28 18.54
C VAL A 101 -10.28 -2.97 18.74
N ALA A 102 -11.09 -2.50 19.68
CA ALA A 102 -12.47 -2.92 19.83
C ALA A 102 -13.19 -2.70 18.48
N SER A 103 -13.52 -3.79 17.80
CA SER A 103 -14.05 -3.75 16.44
C SER A 103 -15.54 -3.50 16.50
N GLU A 104 -15.92 -2.23 16.46
CA GLU A 104 -17.32 -1.82 16.41
C GLU A 104 -17.96 -2.23 15.07
N LYS A 105 -19.16 -2.79 15.14
CA LYS A 105 -19.94 -3.17 13.96
C LYS A 105 -20.28 -1.93 13.14
N THR A 106 -20.14 -2.04 11.83
CA THR A 106 -20.44 -0.93 10.91
C THR A 106 -21.92 -0.58 10.90
N ASP A 107 -22.21 0.71 10.91
CA ASP A 107 -23.47 1.29 10.49
C ASP A 107 -23.20 2.29 9.35
N PHE A 108 -23.42 1.84 8.12
CA PHE A 108 -23.22 2.63 6.89
C PHE A 108 -24.54 3.08 6.26
N PHE A 109 -25.69 2.62 6.77
CA PHE A 109 -26.98 2.90 6.17
C PHE A 109 -27.17 4.43 6.03
N PRO A 110 -27.69 4.92 4.88
CA PRO A 110 -28.23 4.18 3.74
C PRO A 110 -27.22 3.86 2.62
N SER A 111 -25.92 4.06 2.85
CA SER A 111 -24.91 3.57 1.91
C SER A 111 -24.94 2.03 1.85
N PRO A 112 -24.90 1.44 0.63
CA PRO A 112 -24.78 0.00 0.45
C PRO A 112 -23.33 -0.51 0.56
N ALA A 113 -22.36 0.37 0.82
CA ALA A 113 -20.96 0.00 1.01
C ALA A 113 -20.81 -0.96 2.20
N GLN A 114 -19.80 -1.83 2.16
CA GLN A 114 -19.52 -2.80 3.22
C GLN A 114 -18.01 -2.97 3.43
N THR A 115 -17.63 -3.44 4.61
CA THR A 115 -16.28 -3.94 4.87
C THR A 115 -16.28 -5.46 4.93
N VAL A 116 -15.17 -6.10 4.56
CA VAL A 116 -15.03 -7.57 4.65
C VAL A 116 -15.27 -8.07 6.09
N SER A 117 -14.81 -7.31 7.09
CA SER A 117 -14.97 -7.68 8.51
C SER A 117 -16.33 -7.30 9.11
N GLN A 118 -17.16 -6.53 8.39
CA GLN A 118 -18.37 -5.88 8.92
C GLN A 118 -18.11 -4.98 10.13
N THR A 119 -16.88 -4.51 10.27
CA THR A 119 -16.42 -3.58 11.30
C THR A 119 -15.70 -2.40 10.66
N TYR A 120 -15.62 -1.27 11.37
CA TYR A 120 -14.90 -0.10 10.88
C TYR A 120 -13.41 -0.39 10.72
N LEU A 121 -12.80 0.22 9.70
CA LEU A 121 -11.38 0.07 9.37
C LEU A 121 -10.52 1.06 10.18
N ASP A 122 -9.25 0.70 10.40
CA ASP A 122 -8.22 1.65 10.82
C ASP A 122 -8.01 2.66 9.68
N HIS A 123 -8.10 3.97 9.94
CA HIS A 123 -7.86 4.99 8.91
C HIS A 123 -6.49 4.82 8.25
N ALA A 124 -5.48 4.35 9.01
CA ALA A 124 -4.15 4.10 8.47
C ALA A 124 -4.09 2.97 7.44
N SER A 125 -5.14 2.14 7.31
CA SER A 125 -5.22 1.09 6.28
C SER A 125 -5.74 1.59 4.93
N ILE A 126 -6.46 2.73 4.92
CA ILE A 126 -7.10 3.29 3.73
C ILE A 126 -6.78 4.76 3.47
N ASN A 127 -5.91 5.39 4.27
CA ASN A 127 -5.55 6.79 4.15
C ASN A 127 -4.02 6.99 4.12
N GLN A 128 -3.34 6.37 3.15
CA GLN A 128 -1.88 6.37 3.06
C GLN A 128 -1.33 6.64 1.64
N SER A 129 -2.14 7.21 0.74
CA SER A 129 -1.77 7.52 -0.66
C SER A 129 -0.40 8.21 -0.79
N PHE A 130 -0.03 9.05 0.17
CA PHE A 130 1.28 9.73 0.19
C PHE A 130 2.45 8.75 0.07
N ARG A 131 2.36 7.58 0.70
CA ARG A 131 3.40 6.54 0.63
C ARG A 131 3.52 5.93 -0.76
N CYS A 132 2.40 5.78 -1.48
CA CYS A 132 2.40 5.30 -2.87
C CYS A 132 3.23 6.22 -3.78
N GLY A 133 3.10 7.54 -3.61
CA GLY A 133 3.84 8.54 -4.37
C GLY A 133 5.30 8.71 -3.92
N THR A 134 5.54 8.80 -2.61
CA THR A 134 6.86 9.17 -2.06
C THR A 134 7.82 8.00 -1.82
N SER A 135 7.35 6.76 -1.92
CA SER A 135 8.21 5.57 -1.90
C SER A 135 9.12 5.44 -3.15
N GLY A 136 8.91 6.30 -4.16
CA GLY A 136 9.59 6.22 -5.45
C GLY A 136 9.09 5.08 -6.33
N CYS A 137 7.83 4.66 -6.16
CA CYS A 137 7.21 3.59 -6.96
C CYS A 137 6.08 4.11 -7.87
N HIS A 138 5.19 4.97 -7.36
CA HIS A 138 4.08 5.56 -8.15
C HIS A 138 4.04 7.10 -8.10
N PRO A 139 5.17 7.81 -8.33
CA PRO A 139 5.21 9.27 -8.21
C PRO A 139 4.28 9.98 -9.22
N ASP A 140 4.22 9.50 -10.46
CA ASP A 140 3.48 10.16 -11.53
C ASP A 140 1.96 10.05 -11.34
N ILE A 141 1.47 8.84 -11.05
CA ILE A 141 0.05 8.59 -10.76
C ILE A 141 -0.38 9.34 -9.51
N TYR A 142 0.48 9.39 -8.48
CA TYR A 142 0.21 10.17 -7.28
C TYR A 142 0.09 11.68 -7.59
N SER A 143 0.98 12.23 -8.43
CA SER A 143 0.92 13.63 -8.89
C SER A 143 -0.39 13.93 -9.63
N GLN A 144 -0.82 13.03 -10.51
CA GLN A 144 -2.10 13.16 -11.23
C GLN A 144 -3.30 13.05 -10.29
N TRP A 145 -3.30 12.05 -9.41
CA TRP A 145 -4.35 11.85 -8.42
C TRP A 145 -4.53 13.07 -7.53
N GLN A 146 -3.44 13.69 -7.05
CA GLN A 146 -3.49 14.89 -6.20
C GLN A 146 -4.31 16.06 -6.78
N GLN A 147 -4.45 16.12 -8.11
CA GLN A 147 -5.20 17.17 -8.81
C GLN A 147 -6.57 16.70 -9.31
N SER A 148 -6.94 15.45 -9.04
CA SER A 148 -8.16 14.82 -9.57
C SER A 148 -9.41 15.14 -8.74
N ALA A 149 -10.58 15.02 -9.37
CA ALA A 149 -11.87 15.09 -8.67
C ALA A 149 -12.00 14.01 -7.58
N HIS A 150 -11.39 12.84 -7.75
CA HIS A 150 -11.36 11.79 -6.74
C HIS A 150 -10.61 12.20 -5.47
N ARG A 151 -9.46 12.87 -5.61
CA ARG A 151 -8.74 13.44 -4.45
C ARG A 151 -9.56 14.55 -3.78
N LEU A 152 -10.25 15.34 -4.58
CA LEU A 152 -11.01 16.52 -4.18
C LEU A 152 -12.51 16.22 -4.02
N SER A 153 -12.85 15.03 -3.53
CA SER A 153 -14.23 14.55 -3.43
C SER A 153 -14.88 14.79 -2.06
N SER A 154 -14.10 15.15 -1.04
CA SER A 154 -14.54 15.26 0.37
C SER A 154 -14.54 16.72 0.84
N PHE A 155 -14.34 17.04 2.13
CA PHE A 155 -14.45 18.41 2.67
C PHE A 155 -13.36 19.38 2.16
N ASN A 156 -12.39 18.87 1.42
CA ASN A 156 -11.47 19.66 0.60
C ASN A 156 -12.12 20.28 -0.66
N ASN A 157 -13.41 20.04 -0.89
CA ASN A 157 -14.19 20.61 -1.96
C ASN A 157 -15.38 21.40 -1.40
N PRO A 158 -15.48 22.72 -1.67
CA PRO A 158 -16.52 23.57 -1.10
C PRO A 158 -17.94 23.17 -1.52
N PHE A 159 -18.13 22.57 -2.71
CA PHE A 159 -19.44 22.14 -3.18
C PHE A 159 -19.94 20.90 -2.42
N TYR A 160 -19.04 19.95 -2.16
CA TYR A 160 -19.35 18.80 -1.32
C TYR A 160 -19.65 19.26 0.11
N THR A 161 -18.79 20.10 0.69
CA THR A 161 -18.98 20.65 2.03
C THR A 161 -20.34 21.34 2.17
N GLY A 162 -20.72 22.20 1.21
CA GLY A 162 -22.02 22.89 1.22
C GLY A 162 -23.20 21.93 1.12
N SER A 163 -23.09 20.87 0.32
CA SER A 163 -24.14 19.85 0.18
C SER A 163 -24.31 19.05 1.47
N VAL A 164 -23.20 18.63 2.08
CA VAL A 164 -23.22 17.93 3.38
C VAL A 164 -23.77 18.84 4.48
N ASP A 165 -23.40 20.12 4.50
CA ASP A 165 -23.91 21.08 5.49
C ASP A 165 -25.40 21.31 5.39
N TYR A 166 -25.92 21.41 4.17
CA TYR A 166 -27.35 21.48 3.95
C TYR A 166 -28.09 20.25 4.49
N LEU A 167 -27.55 19.04 4.24
CA LEU A 167 -28.13 17.79 4.74
C LEU A 167 -28.04 17.70 6.27
N LEU A 168 -26.91 18.06 6.88
CA LEU A 168 -26.74 18.06 8.34
C LEU A 168 -27.60 19.11 9.04
N ALA A 169 -27.97 20.20 8.36
CA ALA A 169 -28.89 21.20 8.90
C ALA A 169 -30.36 20.75 8.86
N SER A 170 -30.70 19.81 7.96
CA SER A 170 -32.08 19.38 7.70
C SER A 170 -32.38 17.93 8.13
N SER A 171 -31.36 17.14 8.46
CA SER A 171 -31.44 15.74 8.90
C SER A 171 -30.26 15.37 9.82
N ASP A 172 -30.31 14.19 10.41
CA ASP A 172 -29.15 13.55 11.05
C ASP A 172 -28.04 13.18 10.03
N SER A 173 -26.90 12.66 10.52
CA SER A 173 -25.78 12.27 9.65
C SER A 173 -26.06 11.04 8.77
N THR A 174 -27.23 10.41 8.90
CA THR A 174 -27.62 9.22 8.14
C THR A 174 -27.61 9.52 6.64
N ALA A 175 -28.23 10.61 6.19
CA ALA A 175 -28.24 10.99 4.78
C ALA A 175 -26.83 11.24 4.21
N VAL A 176 -25.92 11.78 5.03
CA VAL A 176 -24.52 12.06 4.65
C VAL A 176 -23.73 10.77 4.39
N ARG A 177 -24.04 9.68 5.09
CA ARG A 177 -23.35 8.39 4.87
C ARG A 177 -23.57 7.84 3.47
N TRP A 178 -24.75 8.08 2.88
CA TRP A 178 -25.00 7.72 1.48
C TRP A 178 -24.08 8.48 0.52
N CYS A 179 -23.94 9.80 0.69
CA CYS A 179 -23.00 10.60 -0.08
C CYS A 179 -21.56 10.09 0.08
N ALA A 180 -21.19 9.76 1.32
CA ALA A 180 -19.85 9.31 1.68
C ALA A 180 -19.48 7.94 1.09
N GLY A 181 -20.45 7.13 0.69
CA GLY A 181 -20.20 5.87 -0.02
C GLY A 181 -19.35 6.06 -1.28
N CYS A 182 -19.55 7.18 -1.97
CA CYS A 182 -18.81 7.52 -3.18
C CYS A 182 -17.80 8.66 -2.95
N HIS A 183 -18.14 9.67 -2.15
CA HIS A 183 -17.37 10.92 -2.04
C HIS A 183 -16.36 10.94 -0.90
N ASP A 184 -16.69 10.31 0.23
CA ASP A 184 -15.92 10.42 1.47
C ASP A 184 -15.70 9.05 2.15
N PRO A 185 -15.16 8.07 1.41
CA PRO A 185 -15.08 6.69 1.84
C PRO A 185 -14.16 6.49 3.04
N VAL A 186 -13.13 7.32 3.22
CA VAL A 186 -12.28 7.26 4.42
C VAL A 186 -13.11 7.60 5.66
N MET A 187 -13.89 8.67 5.63
CA MET A 187 -14.75 9.05 6.76
C MET A 187 -15.85 8.03 7.03
N LEU A 188 -16.44 7.45 5.97
CA LEU A 188 -17.46 6.41 6.10
C LEU A 188 -16.87 5.15 6.76
N HIS A 189 -15.84 4.55 6.15
CA HIS A 189 -15.33 3.24 6.55
C HIS A 189 -14.58 3.24 7.89
N THR A 190 -14.24 4.41 8.42
CA THR A 190 -13.58 4.57 9.73
C THR A 190 -14.54 4.99 10.85
N GLY A 191 -15.83 5.17 10.52
CA GLY A 191 -16.88 5.50 11.51
C GLY A 191 -16.93 6.97 11.91
N LEU A 192 -16.18 7.85 11.23
CA LEU A 192 -16.13 9.28 11.51
C LEU A 192 -17.41 10.04 11.10
N LEU A 193 -18.37 9.35 10.46
CA LEU A 193 -19.71 9.86 10.11
C LEU A 193 -20.85 9.36 11.00
N LYS A 194 -20.54 8.65 12.09
CA LYS A 194 -21.57 8.20 13.04
C LYS A 194 -22.31 9.36 13.72
N GLY A 195 -21.67 10.51 13.85
CA GLY A 195 -22.24 11.75 14.36
C GLY A 195 -21.87 12.95 13.51
N LYS A 196 -21.77 14.12 14.15
CA LYS A 196 -21.31 15.33 13.47
C LYS A 196 -19.84 15.16 13.05
N PRO A 197 -19.51 15.25 11.75
CA PRO A 197 -18.14 15.09 11.29
C PRO A 197 -17.23 16.22 11.78
N ASP A 198 -16.02 15.88 12.21
CA ASP A 198 -14.93 16.85 12.35
C ASP A 198 -14.30 17.10 10.98
N LYS A 199 -14.70 18.20 10.36
CA LYS A 199 -14.23 18.59 9.03
C LYS A 199 -12.78 19.04 9.00
N ASN A 200 -12.17 19.35 10.15
CA ASN A 200 -10.76 19.76 10.20
C ASN A 200 -9.81 18.57 10.31
N SER A 201 -10.35 17.36 10.48
CA SER A 201 -9.54 16.15 10.54
C SER A 201 -8.84 15.87 9.20
N PRO A 202 -7.62 15.30 9.19
CA PRO A 202 -6.95 14.90 7.95
C PRO A 202 -7.81 13.96 7.09
N GLU A 203 -8.58 13.07 7.72
CA GLU A 203 -9.49 12.12 7.08
C GLU A 203 -10.59 12.82 6.29
N ALA A 204 -11.17 13.90 6.83
CA ALA A 204 -12.17 14.73 6.16
C ALA A 204 -11.63 15.42 4.89
N HIS A 205 -10.30 15.46 4.72
CA HIS A 205 -9.66 16.00 3.54
C HIS A 205 -9.00 14.92 2.67
N ALA A 206 -9.23 13.63 2.93
CA ALA A 206 -8.57 12.53 2.22
C ALA A 206 -9.15 12.33 0.80
N GLY A 207 -10.47 12.46 0.64
CA GLY A 207 -11.19 12.10 -0.58
C GLY A 207 -11.15 10.59 -0.86
N ILE A 208 -11.23 10.21 -2.13
CA ILE A 208 -11.02 8.83 -2.59
C ILE A 208 -9.52 8.59 -2.72
N THR A 209 -8.94 7.83 -1.80
CA THR A 209 -7.50 7.52 -1.74
C THR A 209 -7.11 6.39 -2.69
N CYS A 210 -5.80 6.20 -2.90
CA CYS A 210 -5.27 5.07 -3.65
C CYS A 210 -5.76 3.76 -3.02
N GLU A 211 -5.65 3.66 -1.69
CA GLU A 211 -6.05 2.48 -0.94
C GLU A 211 -7.56 2.24 -1.00
N VAL A 212 -8.40 3.27 -0.94
CA VAL A 212 -9.85 3.09 -1.10
C VAL A 212 -10.15 2.38 -2.42
N CYS A 213 -9.59 2.88 -3.53
CA CYS A 213 -9.80 2.26 -4.83
C CYS A 213 -9.23 0.84 -4.87
N HIS A 214 -7.96 0.68 -4.48
CA HIS A 214 -7.23 -0.57 -4.64
C HIS A 214 -7.63 -1.66 -3.64
N ASN A 215 -8.29 -1.29 -2.53
CA ASN A 215 -8.80 -2.22 -1.51
C ASN A 215 -10.27 -2.61 -1.71
N ILE A 216 -10.94 -2.11 -2.75
CA ILE A 216 -12.21 -2.72 -3.17
C ILE A 216 -11.89 -4.14 -3.63
N VAL A 217 -12.46 -5.13 -2.93
CA VAL A 217 -12.21 -6.55 -3.17
C VAL A 217 -13.36 -7.24 -3.88
N VAL A 218 -14.58 -6.71 -3.73
CA VAL A 218 -15.78 -7.23 -4.37
C VAL A 218 -16.64 -6.07 -4.87
N LYS A 219 -17.08 -6.19 -6.13
CA LYS A 219 -18.19 -5.43 -6.70
C LYS A 219 -19.38 -6.39 -6.87
N PRO A 220 -20.38 -6.35 -5.97
CA PRO A 220 -21.46 -7.35 -5.92
C PRO A 220 -22.31 -7.42 -7.19
N ASP A 221 -22.65 -6.26 -7.76
CA ASP A 221 -23.51 -6.16 -8.94
C ASP A 221 -23.28 -4.82 -9.67
N ILE A 222 -24.24 -4.40 -10.50
CA ILE A 222 -24.18 -3.17 -11.29
C ILE A 222 -25.19 -2.10 -10.83
N SER A 223 -25.69 -2.17 -9.59
CA SER A 223 -26.70 -1.21 -9.11
C SER A 223 -26.11 0.19 -8.82
N GLY A 224 -24.79 0.32 -8.67
CA GLY A 224 -24.13 1.57 -8.35
C GLY A 224 -24.28 2.00 -6.88
N ASN A 225 -24.46 3.30 -6.62
CA ASN A 225 -24.66 3.91 -5.29
C ASN A 225 -23.55 3.66 -4.25
N GLY A 226 -22.33 3.39 -4.68
CA GLY A 226 -21.23 3.03 -3.79
C GLY A 226 -21.35 1.59 -3.27
N LYS A 227 -22.01 0.69 -4.00
CA LYS A 227 -22.14 -0.71 -3.59
C LYS A 227 -20.87 -1.50 -3.90
N TYR A 228 -19.96 -1.51 -2.93
CA TYR A 228 -18.73 -2.30 -2.95
C TYR A 228 -18.41 -2.88 -1.58
N ILE A 229 -17.54 -3.90 -1.57
CA ILE A 229 -16.94 -4.42 -0.35
C ILE A 229 -15.46 -4.04 -0.35
N ILE A 230 -15.06 -3.25 0.65
CA ILE A 230 -13.67 -2.85 0.88
C ILE A 230 -13.02 -3.76 1.93
N GLY A 231 -11.78 -4.16 1.66
CA GLY A 231 -10.97 -4.96 2.57
C GLY A 231 -9.85 -4.16 3.23
N GLU A 232 -9.11 -4.83 4.11
CA GLU A 232 -7.79 -4.38 4.54
C GLU A 232 -6.73 -5.15 3.73
N PRO A 233 -5.71 -4.49 3.14
CA PRO A 233 -4.71 -5.17 2.34
C PRO A 233 -3.78 -5.99 3.24
N ASP A 234 -3.33 -7.15 2.78
CA ASP A 234 -2.22 -7.83 3.46
C ASP A 234 -0.94 -7.02 3.26
N ASP A 235 -0.39 -6.58 4.38
CA ASP A 235 0.76 -5.70 4.43
C ASP A 235 2.08 -6.49 4.33
N TYR A 236 3.04 -5.93 3.57
CA TYR A 236 4.44 -6.36 3.72
C TYR A 236 4.94 -5.99 5.11
N PRO A 237 5.92 -6.74 5.67
CA PRO A 237 6.58 -6.35 6.91
C PRO A 237 7.01 -4.87 6.86
N PHE A 238 6.78 -4.16 7.97
CA PHE A 238 7.11 -2.74 8.13
C PHE A 238 6.31 -1.77 7.24
N SER A 239 5.14 -2.16 6.72
CA SER A 239 4.26 -1.32 5.88
C SER A 239 3.92 0.04 6.50
N ARG A 240 3.71 0.07 7.82
CA ARG A 240 3.30 1.27 8.57
C ARG A 240 4.46 1.91 9.35
N SER A 241 5.70 1.46 9.11
CA SER A 241 6.88 2.00 9.78
C SER A 241 7.39 3.25 9.07
N THR A 242 8.22 4.03 9.76
CA THR A 242 8.89 5.22 9.21
C THR A 242 10.41 5.01 9.17
N GLY A 243 11.15 5.97 8.59
CA GLY A 243 12.61 5.97 8.62
C GLY A 243 13.26 4.80 7.87
N LEU A 244 14.18 4.09 8.53
CA LEU A 244 14.91 2.98 7.89
C LEU A 244 13.99 1.79 7.59
N LEU A 245 13.02 1.50 8.45
CA LEU A 245 12.13 0.35 8.29
C LEU A 245 11.17 0.52 7.11
N SER A 246 10.75 1.75 6.77
CA SER A 246 9.98 1.99 5.54
C SER A 246 10.81 1.75 4.27
N LYS A 247 12.12 2.04 4.30
CA LYS A 247 13.02 1.69 3.19
C LYS A 247 13.17 0.19 3.05
N VAL A 248 13.22 -0.55 4.16
CA VAL A 248 13.19 -2.02 4.15
C VAL A 248 11.89 -2.53 3.54
N ASN A 249 10.73 -1.99 3.93
CA ASN A 249 9.44 -2.32 3.33
C ASN A 249 9.45 -2.13 1.79
N ASN A 250 9.91 -0.96 1.31
CA ASN A 250 9.99 -0.68 -0.12
C ASN A 250 10.91 -1.67 -0.85
N MET A 251 12.04 -2.04 -0.24
CA MET A 251 12.95 -3.04 -0.80
C MET A 251 12.28 -4.42 -0.89
N LEU A 252 11.56 -4.85 0.15
CA LEU A 252 10.84 -6.14 0.12
C LEU A 252 9.80 -6.18 -1.01
N ILE A 253 9.06 -5.09 -1.22
CA ILE A 253 8.10 -4.98 -2.32
C ILE A 253 8.81 -5.04 -3.68
N ARG A 254 9.96 -4.37 -3.84
CA ARG A 254 10.73 -4.38 -5.09
C ARG A 254 11.35 -5.74 -5.42
N VAL A 255 11.78 -6.49 -4.40
CA VAL A 255 12.39 -7.82 -4.58
C VAL A 255 11.36 -8.86 -4.97
N ASP A 256 10.19 -8.85 -4.33
CA ASP A 256 9.06 -9.69 -4.72
C ASP A 256 7.80 -8.85 -4.73
N PRO A 257 7.33 -8.35 -5.89
CA PRO A 257 6.15 -7.49 -5.98
C PRO A 257 4.84 -8.26 -6.09
N ARG A 258 4.87 -9.60 -6.11
CA ARG A 258 3.69 -10.42 -6.45
C ARG A 258 2.54 -10.22 -5.47
N ALA A 259 2.82 -10.20 -4.16
CA ALA A 259 1.78 -9.97 -3.16
C ALA A 259 1.24 -8.53 -3.25
N HIS A 260 2.11 -7.53 -3.45
CA HIS A 260 1.67 -6.14 -3.63
C HIS A 260 0.73 -6.00 -4.84
N LYS A 261 1.11 -6.55 -6.00
CA LYS A 261 0.29 -6.54 -7.22
C LYS A 261 -1.06 -7.23 -7.02
N LYS A 262 -1.05 -8.43 -6.42
CA LYS A 262 -2.28 -9.20 -6.15
C LYS A 262 -3.21 -8.45 -5.18
N ASN A 263 -2.66 -7.78 -4.18
CA ASN A 263 -3.43 -7.08 -3.17
C ASN A 263 -4.00 -5.76 -3.69
N MET A 264 -3.28 -5.03 -4.53
CA MET A 264 -3.73 -3.72 -5.03
C MET A 264 -4.53 -3.79 -6.34
N LEU A 265 -4.31 -4.79 -7.20
CA LEU A 265 -4.93 -4.83 -8.53
C LEU A 265 -5.74 -6.11 -8.76
N LYS A 266 -7.06 -6.02 -8.53
CA LYS A 266 -8.03 -7.06 -8.87
C LYS A 266 -8.37 -7.03 -10.37
N PRO A 267 -8.75 -8.17 -10.99
CA PRO A 267 -9.04 -8.24 -12.42
C PRO A 267 -10.15 -7.27 -12.89
N PHE A 268 -11.10 -6.92 -12.02
CA PHE A 268 -12.20 -6.02 -12.38
C PHE A 268 -11.80 -4.53 -12.39
N HIS A 269 -10.66 -4.13 -11.80
CA HIS A 269 -10.23 -2.71 -11.79
C HIS A 269 -9.96 -2.15 -13.19
N SER A 270 -9.70 -3.02 -14.18
CA SER A 270 -9.49 -2.63 -15.58
C SER A 270 -10.78 -2.61 -16.42
N LYS A 271 -11.94 -2.80 -15.78
CA LYS A 271 -13.25 -2.90 -16.43
C LYS A 271 -14.11 -1.69 -16.06
N SER A 272 -14.92 -1.19 -16.98
CA SER A 272 -15.78 -0.01 -16.73
C SER A 272 -16.79 -0.27 -15.61
N GLU A 273 -17.14 -1.53 -15.39
CA GLU A 273 -17.97 -1.99 -14.29
C GLU A 273 -17.36 -1.69 -12.91
N TYR A 274 -16.06 -1.44 -12.81
CA TYR A 274 -15.51 -0.94 -11.56
C TYR A 274 -16.00 0.49 -11.29
N CYS A 275 -15.95 1.35 -12.30
CA CYS A 275 -16.31 2.77 -12.21
C CYS A 275 -17.79 2.98 -11.89
N LEU A 276 -18.69 2.17 -12.44
CA LEU A 276 -20.14 2.28 -12.18
C LEU A 276 -20.50 2.14 -10.70
N THR A 277 -19.62 1.54 -9.90
CA THR A 277 -19.82 1.42 -8.45
C THR A 277 -20.20 2.78 -7.86
N CYS A 278 -19.57 3.85 -8.34
CA CYS A 278 -19.87 5.23 -7.94
C CYS A 278 -20.55 6.04 -9.05
N HIS A 279 -20.24 5.76 -10.33
CA HIS A 279 -20.73 6.48 -11.51
C HIS A 279 -22.09 6.01 -12.05
N LYS A 280 -22.85 5.35 -11.19
CA LYS A 280 -24.25 5.01 -11.41
C LYS A 280 -25.00 5.26 -10.12
N VAL A 281 -25.96 6.17 -10.16
CA VAL A 281 -26.60 6.72 -8.98
C VAL A 281 -28.11 6.62 -9.13
N SER A 282 -28.75 5.93 -8.20
CA SER A 282 -30.19 6.00 -7.97
C SER A 282 -30.45 6.60 -6.61
N LEU A 283 -31.30 7.62 -6.55
CA LEU A 283 -31.71 8.21 -5.29
C LEU A 283 -32.90 7.40 -4.77
N ASP A 284 -32.67 6.55 -3.79
CA ASP A 284 -33.71 5.70 -3.19
C ASP A 284 -34.51 6.45 -2.11
N THR A 285 -35.58 5.84 -1.60
CA THR A 285 -36.50 6.42 -0.60
C THR A 285 -35.81 7.11 0.58
N PRO A 286 -34.73 6.58 1.19
CA PRO A 286 -34.05 7.23 2.31
C PRO A 286 -33.44 8.59 1.96
N ILE A 287 -33.19 8.87 0.68
CA ILE A 287 -32.54 10.09 0.20
C ILE A 287 -33.53 11.00 -0.52
N ASN A 288 -34.41 10.43 -1.35
CA ASN A 288 -35.30 11.22 -2.20
C ASN A 288 -36.66 11.54 -1.56
N HIS A 289 -37.01 10.92 -0.44
CA HIS A 289 -38.34 11.02 0.21
C HIS A 289 -39.51 10.83 -0.77
N TYR A 290 -39.45 9.78 -1.61
CA TYR A 290 -40.41 9.45 -2.67
C TYR A 290 -40.51 10.47 -3.82
N ARG A 291 -39.54 11.37 -3.97
CA ARG A 291 -39.45 12.29 -5.10
C ARG A 291 -38.67 11.65 -6.24
N TRP A 292 -39.15 11.82 -7.47
CA TRP A 292 -38.35 11.44 -8.63
C TRP A 292 -37.26 12.48 -8.85
N LEU A 293 -36.00 12.06 -8.69
CA LEU A 293 -34.81 12.86 -8.91
C LEU A 293 -33.86 12.05 -9.81
N ARG A 294 -33.40 12.66 -10.91
CA ARG A 294 -32.44 12.02 -11.80
C ARG A 294 -31.06 12.01 -11.13
N GLY A 295 -30.52 10.83 -10.90
CA GLY A 295 -29.13 10.63 -10.49
C GLY A 295 -28.18 10.61 -11.69
N GLN A 296 -26.89 10.66 -11.38
CA GLN A 296 -25.80 10.48 -12.33
C GLN A 296 -25.79 9.04 -12.86
N ASP A 297 -25.74 8.83 -14.17
CA ASP A 297 -25.56 7.50 -14.76
C ASP A 297 -24.72 7.63 -16.03
N GLU A 298 -23.42 7.35 -15.92
CA GLU A 298 -22.51 7.31 -17.08
C GLU A 298 -22.36 5.91 -17.66
N TYR A 299 -22.91 4.88 -17.01
CA TYR A 299 -22.69 3.50 -17.43
C TYR A 299 -23.75 3.04 -18.44
N ASP A 300 -25.02 3.44 -18.24
CA ASP A 300 -26.12 3.11 -19.14
C ASP A 300 -26.38 4.15 -20.25
N ALA A 301 -25.61 5.26 -20.25
CA ALA A 301 -25.79 6.42 -21.13
C ALA A 301 -25.35 6.19 -22.59
#